data_AF-A0A2M9PYH0-F1
#
_entry.id   AF-A0A2M9PYH0-F1
#
_cell.length_a   1.000
_cell.length_b   1.000
_cell.length_c   1.000
_cell.angle_alpha   90.00
_cell.angle_beta   90.00
_cell.angle_gamma   90.00
#
_symmetry.space_group_name_H-M   'P 1'
#
loop_
_entity.id
_entity.type
_entity.pdbx_description
1 polymer ?
#
loop_
_entity_poly.entity_id
_entity_poly.type
_entity_poly.pdbx_seq_one_letter_code
_entity_poly.pdbx_strand_id
1 'polypeptide(L)'
;MEFNVEISNEINARIQGITDESEKVDKIFSWLNEDFEWVQTDYVERTVEEIMIRKAGNCAEQAKVVERVLTHLGIETRWILEMNSHPESMERQNYSIELIEKYGYFYSIFGWNHNDHRWLEYYNKHLKQWIPIDTAFGVLGINHWLEKRLSFTFESIPNTQQIIPFCIVALDSNSAASEILSNCYLIDQFDKFYNGMLSRATVWEEWKSLINKLTNVGIATYSKQGNLHKHQDDIKRVYNLYLRLKEEVLTKVDI
;
A
#
# COMPACT_ATOMS: atom_id res chain seq x y z
N MET A 1 -13.88 -17.61 -11.56
CA MET A 1 -13.45 -18.95 -11.10
C MET A 1 -13.99 -19.15 -9.70
N GLU A 2 -14.15 -20.39 -9.24
CA GLU A 2 -14.55 -20.73 -7.86
C GLU A 2 -13.35 -21.37 -7.16
N PHE A 3 -13.23 -21.23 -5.84
CA PHE A 3 -12.22 -21.98 -5.08
C PHE A 3 -12.52 -23.48 -5.19
N ASN A 4 -11.50 -24.32 -4.98
CA ASN A 4 -11.77 -25.74 -4.74
C ASN A 4 -12.62 -25.91 -3.47
N VAL A 5 -13.27 -27.08 -3.33
CA VAL A 5 -14.23 -27.34 -2.26
C VAL A 5 -13.58 -27.26 -0.88
N GLU A 6 -12.33 -27.70 -0.73
CA GLU A 6 -11.61 -27.69 0.55
C GLU A 6 -11.34 -26.27 1.05
N ILE A 7 -10.80 -25.41 0.18
CA ILE A 7 -10.54 -23.99 0.50
C ILE A 7 -11.85 -23.24 0.75
N SER A 8 -12.89 -23.52 -0.05
CA SER A 8 -14.21 -22.94 0.17
C SER A 8 -14.78 -23.31 1.55
N ASN A 9 -14.64 -24.57 1.96
CA ASN A 9 -15.08 -25.02 3.27
C ASN A 9 -14.28 -24.39 4.40
N GLU A 10 -12.95 -24.22 4.23
CA GLU A 10 -12.11 -23.54 5.23
C GLU A 10 -12.54 -22.08 5.41
N ILE A 11 -12.75 -21.33 4.32
CA ILE A 11 -13.21 -19.93 4.38
C ILE A 11 -14.56 -19.86 5.09
N ASN A 12 -15.53 -20.70 4.68
CA ASN A 12 -16.88 -20.67 5.25
C ASN A 12 -16.92 -21.11 6.73
N ALA A 13 -16.07 -22.05 7.14
CA ALA A 13 -15.97 -22.45 8.54
C ALA A 13 -15.50 -21.30 9.44
N ARG A 14 -14.58 -20.45 8.95
CA ARG A 14 -14.04 -19.32 9.72
C ARG A 14 -15.04 -18.20 9.97
N ILE A 15 -16.00 -18.03 9.06
CA ILE A 15 -17.04 -17.00 9.16
C ILE A 15 -18.40 -17.56 9.61
N GLN A 16 -18.46 -18.82 10.03
CA GLN A 16 -19.71 -19.48 10.39
C GLN A 16 -20.42 -18.74 11.53
N GLY A 17 -21.68 -18.36 11.30
CA GLY A 17 -22.50 -17.66 12.29
C GLY A 17 -22.25 -16.14 12.37
N ILE A 18 -21.25 -15.61 11.65
CA ILE A 18 -20.97 -14.17 11.60
C ILE A 18 -21.88 -13.53 10.56
N THR A 19 -22.63 -12.51 10.96
CA THR A 19 -23.53 -11.77 10.06
C THR A 19 -22.98 -10.41 9.65
N ASP A 20 -22.22 -9.76 10.54
CA ASP A 20 -21.59 -8.46 10.28
C ASP A 20 -20.45 -8.58 9.25
N GLU A 21 -20.45 -7.72 8.25
CA GLU A 21 -19.45 -7.71 7.18
C GLU A 21 -18.06 -7.35 7.72
N SER A 22 -17.97 -6.42 8.66
CA SER A 22 -16.69 -5.97 9.23
C SER A 22 -16.06 -7.08 10.08
N GLU A 23 -16.86 -7.78 10.86
CA GLU A 23 -16.41 -8.93 11.67
C GLU A 23 -15.94 -10.10 10.77
N LYS A 24 -16.60 -10.35 9.64
CA LYS A 24 -16.11 -11.34 8.65
C LYS A 24 -14.75 -10.95 8.11
N VAL A 25 -14.59 -9.68 7.69
CA VAL A 25 -13.32 -9.19 7.15
C VAL A 25 -12.22 -9.28 8.21
N ASP A 26 -12.49 -8.86 9.45
CA ASP A 26 -11.53 -8.93 10.55
C ASP A 26 -11.05 -10.37 10.82
N LYS A 27 -11.97 -11.35 10.81
CA LYS A 27 -11.61 -12.77 10.96
C LYS A 27 -10.77 -13.31 9.82
N ILE A 28 -11.12 -12.98 8.59
CA ILE A 28 -10.34 -13.38 7.41
C ILE A 28 -8.97 -12.71 7.41
N PHE A 29 -8.92 -11.42 7.69
CA PHE A 29 -7.69 -10.65 7.78
C PHE A 29 -6.75 -11.24 8.84
N SER A 30 -7.25 -11.46 10.07
CA SER A 30 -6.45 -12.02 11.17
C SER A 30 -5.90 -13.38 10.80
N TRP A 31 -6.73 -14.26 10.22
CA TRP A 31 -6.28 -15.57 9.76
C TRP A 31 -5.16 -15.46 8.71
N LEU A 32 -5.38 -14.71 7.64
CA LEU A 32 -4.40 -14.61 6.56
C LEU A 32 -3.10 -13.94 7.03
N ASN A 33 -3.20 -12.92 7.88
CA ASN A 33 -2.05 -12.22 8.44
C ASN A 33 -1.23 -13.09 9.41
N GLU A 34 -1.87 -14.02 10.14
CA GLU A 34 -1.18 -14.94 11.06
C GLU A 34 -0.58 -16.15 10.34
N ASP A 35 -1.29 -16.69 9.35
CA ASP A 35 -0.90 -17.93 8.66
C ASP A 35 0.14 -17.70 7.56
N PHE A 36 0.21 -16.49 6.97
CA PHE A 36 1.06 -16.23 5.79
C PHE A 36 2.40 -15.63 6.15
N GLU A 37 3.47 -16.23 5.64
CA GLU A 37 4.82 -15.68 5.69
C GLU A 37 5.06 -14.71 4.52
N TRP A 38 5.62 -13.54 4.82
CA TRP A 38 6.10 -12.64 3.77
C TRP A 38 7.41 -13.15 3.17
N VAL A 39 7.48 -13.23 1.84
CA VAL A 39 8.69 -13.62 1.12
C VAL A 39 9.01 -12.64 0.00
N GLN A 40 10.29 -12.53 -0.36
CA GLN A 40 10.74 -11.70 -1.47
C GLN A 40 10.21 -12.21 -2.82
N THR A 41 10.00 -11.29 -3.76
CA THR A 41 9.57 -11.60 -5.13
C THR A 41 10.60 -12.48 -5.84
N ASP A 42 10.14 -13.62 -6.36
CA ASP A 42 10.94 -14.54 -7.18
C ASP A 42 10.48 -14.61 -8.65
N TYR A 43 9.52 -13.76 -9.03
CA TYR A 43 8.94 -13.65 -10.38
C TYR A 43 8.31 -14.93 -10.92
N VAL A 44 7.99 -15.89 -10.05
CA VAL A 44 7.22 -17.07 -10.43
C VAL A 44 5.73 -16.73 -10.41
N GLU A 45 5.05 -16.96 -11.52
CA GLU A 45 3.58 -16.87 -11.61
C GLU A 45 2.96 -18.03 -10.83
N ARG A 46 2.17 -17.72 -9.79
CA ARG A 46 1.42 -18.69 -8.98
C ARG A 46 -0.07 -18.41 -8.99
N THR A 47 -0.85 -19.47 -8.97
CA THR A 47 -2.30 -19.44 -8.74
C THR A 47 -2.61 -19.11 -7.28
N VAL A 48 -3.84 -18.66 -7.00
CA VAL A 48 -4.26 -18.36 -5.63
C VAL A 48 -4.19 -19.62 -4.76
N GLU A 49 -4.60 -20.77 -5.28
CA GLU A 49 -4.58 -22.05 -4.59
C GLU A 49 -3.15 -22.48 -4.21
N GLU A 50 -2.17 -22.29 -5.10
CA GLU A 50 -0.76 -22.56 -4.79
C GLU A 50 -0.23 -21.65 -3.68
N ILE A 51 -0.59 -20.36 -3.71
CA ILE A 51 -0.17 -19.39 -2.67
C ILE A 51 -0.82 -19.78 -1.32
N MET A 52 -2.11 -20.16 -1.32
CA MET A 52 -2.83 -20.62 -0.14
C MET A 52 -2.21 -21.88 0.48
N ILE A 53 -1.79 -22.85 -0.34
CA ILE A 53 -1.13 -24.07 0.14
C ILE A 53 0.26 -23.75 0.70
N ARG A 54 1.02 -22.88 0.01
CA ARG A 54 2.36 -22.46 0.44
C ARG A 54 2.31 -21.66 1.73
N LYS A 55 1.22 -20.92 1.96
CA LYS A 55 1.08 -19.94 3.05
C LYS A 55 2.23 -18.94 3.08
N ALA A 56 2.71 -18.55 1.89
CA ALA A 56 3.76 -17.55 1.78
C ALA A 56 3.66 -16.82 0.44
N GLY A 57 3.91 -15.52 0.47
CA GLY A 57 3.95 -14.71 -0.73
C GLY A 57 4.45 -13.28 -0.49
N ASN A 58 4.85 -12.62 -1.57
CA ASN A 58 5.10 -11.17 -1.53
C ASN A 58 3.78 -10.38 -1.38
N CYS A 59 3.86 -9.04 -1.36
CA CYS A 59 2.67 -8.19 -1.21
C CYS A 59 1.60 -8.42 -2.29
N ALA A 60 2.00 -8.61 -3.54
CA ALA A 60 1.05 -8.85 -4.64
C ALA A 60 0.40 -10.24 -4.56
N GLU A 61 1.17 -11.28 -4.20
CA GLU A 61 0.64 -12.64 -4.02
C GLU A 61 -0.36 -12.69 -2.85
N GLN A 62 -0.03 -12.06 -1.72
CA GLN A 62 -0.94 -11.99 -0.58
C GLN A 62 -2.20 -11.17 -0.89
N ALA A 63 -2.06 -10.03 -1.57
CA ALA A 63 -3.21 -9.24 -2.01
C ALA A 63 -4.12 -10.04 -2.97
N LYS A 64 -3.57 -10.83 -3.90
CA LYS A 64 -4.36 -11.73 -4.76
C LYS A 64 -5.19 -12.73 -3.96
N VAL A 65 -4.60 -13.29 -2.89
CA VAL A 65 -5.31 -14.20 -1.98
C VAL A 65 -6.45 -13.48 -1.28
N VAL A 66 -6.18 -12.32 -0.68
CA VAL A 66 -7.20 -11.52 0.03
C VAL A 66 -8.35 -11.16 -0.91
N GLU A 67 -8.08 -10.64 -2.11
CA GLU A 67 -9.09 -10.30 -3.11
C GLU A 67 -9.98 -11.51 -3.40
N ARG A 68 -9.37 -12.67 -3.61
CA ARG A 68 -10.08 -13.87 -3.99
C ARG A 68 -10.97 -14.40 -2.86
N VAL A 69 -10.48 -14.37 -1.62
CA VAL A 69 -11.24 -14.77 -0.42
C VAL A 69 -12.41 -13.81 -0.20
N LEU A 70 -12.19 -12.49 -0.25
CA LEU A 70 -13.25 -11.50 -0.06
C LEU A 70 -14.29 -11.55 -1.18
N THR A 71 -13.86 -11.74 -2.43
CA THR A 71 -14.77 -11.94 -3.57
C THR A 71 -15.64 -13.18 -3.37
N HIS A 72 -15.10 -14.28 -2.85
CA HIS A 72 -15.88 -15.48 -2.52
C HIS A 72 -16.97 -15.20 -1.48
N LEU A 73 -16.73 -14.24 -0.58
CA LEU A 73 -17.69 -13.78 0.42
C LEU A 73 -18.67 -12.71 -0.10
N GLY A 74 -18.58 -12.32 -1.38
CA GLY A 74 -19.41 -11.27 -1.98
C GLY A 74 -19.04 -9.85 -1.52
N ILE A 75 -17.80 -9.67 -1.04
CA ILE A 75 -17.25 -8.39 -0.61
C ILE A 75 -16.46 -7.80 -1.77
N GLU A 76 -16.80 -6.57 -2.13
CA GLU A 76 -16.14 -5.85 -3.23
C GLU A 76 -14.77 -5.38 -2.79
N THR A 77 -13.78 -5.56 -3.67
CA THR A 77 -12.41 -5.12 -3.47
C THR A 77 -11.90 -4.31 -4.65
N ARG A 78 -10.92 -3.44 -4.42
CA ARG A 78 -10.16 -2.79 -5.48
C ARG A 78 -8.68 -2.79 -5.17
N TRP A 79 -7.87 -2.93 -6.21
CA TRP A 79 -6.42 -2.92 -6.10
C TRP A 79 -5.90 -1.51 -5.90
N ILE A 80 -4.95 -1.37 -5.00
CA ILE A 80 -4.22 -0.14 -4.76
C ILE A 80 -2.77 -0.32 -5.19
N LEU A 81 -2.31 0.65 -5.98
CA LEU A 81 -0.90 0.88 -6.23
C LEU A 81 -0.41 1.97 -5.31
N GLU A 82 0.73 1.71 -4.69
CA GLU A 82 1.43 2.66 -3.87
C GLU A 82 2.88 2.77 -4.31
N MET A 83 3.37 3.99 -4.53
CA MET A 83 4.79 4.25 -4.75
C MET A 83 5.34 5.08 -3.61
N ASN A 84 6.59 4.80 -3.28
CA ASN A 84 7.12 5.22 -2.01
C ASN A 84 8.59 5.61 -2.04
N SER A 85 8.96 6.53 -1.16
CA SER A 85 10.35 6.77 -0.80
C SER A 85 10.88 5.57 -0.01
N HIS A 86 12.13 5.20 -0.23
CA HIS A 86 12.77 4.03 0.35
C HIS A 86 14.26 4.32 0.59
N PRO A 87 14.91 3.67 1.58
CA PRO A 87 16.36 3.72 1.71
C PRO A 87 17.11 3.45 0.41
N GLU A 88 18.20 4.19 0.25
CA GLU A 88 19.05 4.19 -0.94
C GLU A 88 19.63 2.79 -1.23
N SER A 89 19.45 2.29 -2.45
CA SER A 89 19.94 0.99 -2.91
C SER A 89 20.40 1.07 -4.36
N MET A 90 21.72 1.02 -4.57
CA MET A 90 22.29 0.99 -5.92
C MET A 90 21.99 -0.35 -6.63
N GLU A 91 21.90 -1.44 -5.87
CA GLU A 91 21.49 -2.74 -6.40
C GLU A 91 20.11 -2.67 -7.05
N ARG A 92 19.12 -2.08 -6.37
CA ARG A 92 17.78 -1.88 -6.93
C ARG A 92 17.78 -0.96 -8.14
N GLN A 93 18.59 0.11 -8.10
CA GLN A 93 18.74 1.02 -9.24
C GLN A 93 19.23 0.27 -10.48
N ASN A 94 20.31 -0.51 -10.34
CA ASN A 94 20.89 -1.26 -11.45
C ASN A 94 19.93 -2.32 -11.97
N TYR A 95 19.31 -3.08 -11.07
CA TYR A 95 18.31 -4.08 -11.44
C TYR A 95 17.10 -3.48 -12.17
N SER A 96 16.60 -2.33 -11.72
CA SER A 96 15.52 -1.61 -12.41
C SER A 96 15.94 -1.14 -13.81
N ILE A 97 17.17 -0.66 -13.99
CA ILE A 97 17.69 -0.25 -15.32
C ILE A 97 17.62 -1.43 -16.29
N GLU A 98 18.06 -2.62 -15.88
CA GLU A 98 17.97 -3.83 -16.71
C GLU A 98 16.51 -4.17 -17.09
N LEU A 99 15.58 -4.04 -16.14
CA LEU A 99 14.16 -4.26 -16.40
C LEU A 99 13.55 -3.21 -17.33
N ILE A 100 13.96 -1.95 -17.22
CA ILE A 100 13.53 -0.87 -18.12
C ILE A 100 13.99 -1.15 -19.56
N GLU A 101 15.25 -1.55 -19.74
CA GLU A 101 15.78 -1.89 -21.07
C GLU A 101 15.02 -3.06 -21.69
N LYS A 102 14.64 -4.05 -20.89
CA LYS A 102 13.99 -5.28 -21.37
C LYS A 102 12.47 -5.15 -21.54
N TYR A 103 11.80 -4.41 -20.68
CA TYR A 103 10.34 -4.43 -20.56
C TYR A 103 9.69 -3.03 -20.54
N GLY A 104 10.47 -1.96 -20.59
CA GLY A 104 10.01 -0.58 -20.72
C GLY A 104 9.86 0.19 -19.41
N TYR A 105 9.49 1.47 -19.52
CA TYR A 105 9.57 2.44 -18.42
C TYR A 105 8.69 2.17 -17.20
N PHE A 106 7.71 1.26 -17.28
CA PHE A 106 6.95 0.82 -16.12
C PHE A 106 7.88 0.38 -14.97
N TYR A 107 8.98 -0.31 -15.27
CA TYR A 107 9.88 -0.83 -14.24
C TYR A 107 10.73 0.26 -13.55
N SER A 108 10.61 1.52 -13.97
CA SER A 108 11.16 2.64 -13.21
C SER A 108 10.43 2.91 -11.89
N ILE A 109 9.31 2.24 -11.60
CA ILE A 109 8.68 2.25 -10.26
C ILE A 109 9.60 1.70 -9.15
N PHE A 110 10.66 0.98 -9.53
CA PHE A 110 11.76 0.56 -8.68
C PHE A 110 12.96 1.46 -8.93
N GLY A 111 13.73 1.83 -7.92
CA GLY A 111 14.97 2.56 -8.16
C GLY A 111 15.77 2.86 -6.91
N TRP A 112 16.73 3.78 -7.06
CA TRP A 112 17.71 4.10 -6.03
C TRP A 112 17.08 4.39 -4.66
N ASN A 113 16.07 5.26 -4.60
CA ASN A 113 15.47 5.71 -3.35
C ASN A 113 13.95 5.54 -3.33
N HIS A 114 13.43 4.59 -4.11
CA HIS A 114 12.01 4.29 -4.18
C HIS A 114 11.71 2.83 -4.47
N ASN A 115 10.48 2.45 -4.12
CA ASN A 115 9.91 1.15 -4.39
C ASN A 115 8.39 1.27 -4.59
N ASP A 116 7.76 0.23 -5.13
CA ASP A 116 6.31 0.10 -5.15
C ASP A 116 5.82 -0.88 -4.07
N HIS A 117 4.52 -0.80 -3.82
CA HIS A 117 3.77 -1.72 -2.97
C HIS A 117 2.36 -1.88 -3.55
N ARG A 118 1.76 -3.05 -3.32
CA ARG A 118 0.41 -3.39 -3.78
C ARG A 118 -0.39 -3.91 -2.59
N TRP A 119 -1.60 -3.39 -2.46
CA TRP A 119 -2.55 -3.78 -1.42
C TRP A 119 -3.98 -3.55 -1.91
N LEU A 120 -4.99 -3.77 -1.07
CA LEU A 120 -6.39 -3.66 -1.46
C LEU A 120 -7.17 -2.70 -0.56
N GLU A 121 -8.23 -2.12 -1.10
CA GLU A 121 -9.35 -1.67 -0.28
C GLU A 121 -10.53 -2.62 -0.46
N TYR A 122 -11.29 -2.85 0.60
CA TYR A 122 -12.59 -3.49 0.51
C TYR A 122 -13.70 -2.45 0.73
N TYR A 123 -14.82 -2.60 0.04
CA TYR A 123 -15.96 -1.72 0.22
C TYR A 123 -16.84 -2.22 1.36
N ASN A 124 -16.94 -1.43 2.42
CA ASN A 124 -17.88 -1.70 3.51
C ASN A 124 -19.24 -1.09 3.17
N LYS A 125 -20.25 -1.93 2.96
CA LYS A 125 -21.58 -1.50 2.51
C LYS A 125 -22.35 -0.70 3.55
N HIS A 126 -22.14 -0.99 4.83
CA HIS A 126 -22.80 -0.30 5.94
C HIS A 126 -22.27 1.13 6.11
N LEU A 127 -20.94 1.27 6.03
CA LEU A 127 -20.23 2.55 6.17
C LEU A 127 -20.15 3.32 4.84
N LYS A 128 -20.48 2.67 3.72
CA LYS A 128 -20.41 3.20 2.35
C LYS A 128 -19.03 3.76 2.00
N GLN A 129 -17.99 3.08 2.44
CA GLN A 129 -16.60 3.55 2.30
C GLN A 129 -15.67 2.40 1.91
N TRP A 130 -14.63 2.76 1.17
CA TRP A 130 -13.48 1.90 0.94
C TRP A 130 -12.58 1.89 2.18
N ILE A 131 -12.13 0.71 2.60
CA ILE A 131 -11.34 0.51 3.81
C ILE A 131 -10.06 -0.25 3.45
N PRO A 132 -8.87 0.22 3.87
CA PRO A 132 -7.62 -0.50 3.66
C PRO A 132 -7.60 -1.91 4.23
N ILE A 133 -7.03 -2.82 3.45
CA ILE A 133 -6.63 -4.15 3.89
C ILE A 133 -5.32 -4.56 3.20
N ASP A 134 -4.30 -4.82 4.02
CA ASP A 134 -2.96 -5.19 3.57
C ASP A 134 -2.34 -6.16 4.58
N THR A 135 -2.40 -7.45 4.26
CA THR A 135 -1.85 -8.50 5.12
C THR A 135 -0.32 -8.55 5.10
N ALA A 136 0.34 -8.00 4.07
CA ALA A 136 1.80 -7.98 4.03
C ALA A 136 2.39 -7.04 5.09
N PHE A 137 1.62 -6.05 5.53
CA PHE A 137 1.99 -5.08 6.56
C PHE A 137 1.13 -5.19 7.83
N GLY A 138 0.22 -6.17 7.91
CA GLY A 138 -0.72 -6.31 9.02
C GLY A 138 -1.59 -5.07 9.23
N VAL A 139 -2.10 -4.49 8.14
CA VAL A 139 -2.95 -3.30 8.14
C VAL A 139 -4.39 -3.66 7.82
N LEU A 140 -5.30 -3.25 8.70
CA LEU A 140 -6.74 -3.25 8.47
C LEU A 140 -7.31 -1.92 8.95
N GLY A 141 -7.89 -1.15 8.03
CA GLY A 141 -8.46 0.16 8.30
C GLY A 141 -7.48 1.33 8.19
N ILE A 142 -8.05 2.54 8.00
CA ILE A 142 -7.29 3.75 7.72
C ILE A 142 -6.36 4.18 8.88
N ASN A 143 -6.81 4.04 10.14
CA ASN A 143 -5.98 4.42 11.28
C ASN A 143 -4.75 3.51 11.42
N HIS A 144 -4.91 2.18 11.28
CA HIS A 144 -3.78 1.26 11.26
C HIS A 144 -2.86 1.52 10.06
N TRP A 145 -3.42 1.86 8.89
CA TRP A 145 -2.60 2.23 7.74
C TRP A 145 -1.74 3.47 8.05
N LEU A 146 -2.33 4.53 8.60
CA LEU A 146 -1.60 5.75 8.97
C LEU A 146 -0.56 5.47 10.06
N GLU A 147 -0.90 4.65 11.05
CA GLU A 147 0.01 4.22 12.11
C GLU A 147 1.23 3.48 11.56
N LYS A 148 1.03 2.54 10.64
CA LYS A 148 2.08 1.71 10.05
C LYS A 148 2.86 2.38 8.91
N ARG A 149 2.28 3.38 8.23
CA ARG A 149 2.90 3.97 7.02
C ARG A 149 3.42 5.39 7.23
N LEU A 150 2.80 6.19 8.10
CA LEU A 150 3.09 7.62 8.22
C LEU A 150 3.30 8.12 9.66
N SER A 151 2.94 7.34 10.69
CA SER A 151 3.05 7.82 12.07
C SER A 151 4.50 8.15 12.47
N PHE A 152 4.65 9.20 13.27
CA PHE A 152 5.91 9.68 13.78
C PHE A 152 6.41 8.87 14.98
N THR A 153 5.51 8.16 15.67
CA THR A 153 5.73 7.52 16.97
C THR A 153 6.06 6.03 16.89
N PHE A 154 5.80 5.39 15.75
CA PHE A 154 6.18 3.99 15.53
C PHE A 154 7.38 3.93 14.59
N GLU A 155 8.43 3.21 14.99
CA GLU A 155 9.37 2.63 14.04
C GLU A 155 8.58 1.58 13.26
N SER A 156 8.09 2.00 12.10
CA SER A 156 6.87 1.48 11.54
C SER A 156 7.03 0.16 10.78
N ILE A 157 8.01 -0.69 11.13
CA ILE A 157 8.02 -2.18 11.06
C ILE A 157 9.44 -2.73 11.35
N PRO A 158 9.60 -3.84 12.11
CA PRO A 158 10.90 -4.38 12.52
C PRO A 158 11.75 -5.09 11.44
N ASN A 159 11.29 -5.24 10.19
CA ASN A 159 11.90 -6.20 9.27
C ASN A 159 11.97 -5.85 7.76
N THR A 160 11.41 -4.74 7.27
CA THR A 160 11.73 -4.23 5.92
C THR A 160 11.57 -2.70 5.84
N GLN A 161 12.66 -1.99 6.15
CA GLN A 161 13.04 -0.66 5.68
C GLN A 161 11.90 0.34 5.39
N GLN A 162 11.63 1.24 6.33
CA GLN A 162 10.63 2.31 6.27
C GLN A 162 10.44 2.97 4.90
N ILE A 163 9.16 3.14 4.57
CA ILE A 163 8.67 3.51 3.26
C ILE A 163 7.69 4.67 3.43
N ILE A 164 8.02 5.89 2.95
CA ILE A 164 7.09 7.04 2.99
C ILE A 164 6.35 7.13 1.65
N PRO A 165 5.03 6.86 1.61
CA PRO A 165 4.28 6.93 0.37
C PRO A 165 4.21 8.34 -0.20
N PHE A 166 4.24 8.44 -1.52
CA PHE A 166 4.06 9.71 -2.24
C PHE A 166 3.05 9.63 -3.39
N CYS A 167 2.64 8.43 -3.79
CA CYS A 167 1.63 8.22 -4.82
C CYS A 167 0.76 7.02 -4.42
N ILE A 168 -0.55 7.21 -4.34
CA ILE A 168 -1.53 6.16 -4.06
C ILE A 168 -2.65 6.28 -5.08
N VAL A 169 -2.90 5.20 -5.82
CA VAL A 169 -3.98 5.15 -6.82
C VAL A 169 -4.76 3.85 -6.72
N ALA A 170 -6.07 3.93 -6.83
CA ALA A 170 -6.90 2.77 -7.08
C ALA A 170 -6.81 2.35 -8.55
N LEU A 171 -6.92 1.05 -8.79
CA LEU A 171 -6.91 0.47 -10.12
C LEU A 171 -8.32 0.02 -10.51
N ASP A 172 -8.66 0.12 -11.80
CA ASP A 172 -9.86 -0.52 -12.36
C ASP A 172 -9.60 -1.99 -12.69
N SER A 173 -10.62 -2.66 -13.23
CA SER A 173 -10.56 -4.05 -13.68
C SER A 173 -9.58 -4.29 -14.84
N ASN A 174 -9.15 -3.25 -15.55
CA ASN A 174 -8.14 -3.32 -16.61
C ASN A 174 -6.74 -2.99 -16.08
N SER A 175 -6.58 -2.90 -14.76
CA SER A 175 -5.34 -2.46 -14.11
C SER A 175 -4.92 -1.04 -14.50
N ALA A 176 -5.82 -0.18 -14.96
CA ALA A 176 -5.55 1.24 -15.19
C ALA A 176 -5.85 2.06 -13.93
N ALA A 177 -5.17 3.19 -13.75
CA ALA A 177 -5.47 4.10 -12.63
C ALA A 177 -6.90 4.64 -12.77
N SER A 178 -7.76 4.34 -11.79
CA SER A 178 -9.18 4.67 -11.80
C SER A 178 -9.51 5.83 -10.87
N GLU A 179 -8.80 5.93 -9.74
CA GLU A 179 -8.97 7.00 -8.76
C GLU A 179 -7.61 7.38 -8.16
N ILE A 180 -7.38 8.67 -7.98
CA ILE A 180 -6.16 9.21 -7.36
C ILE A 180 -6.45 9.40 -5.87
N LEU A 181 -5.79 8.62 -5.03
CA LEU A 181 -6.04 8.56 -3.59
C LEU A 181 -4.97 9.28 -2.75
N SER A 182 -3.87 9.74 -3.37
CA SER A 182 -2.77 10.40 -2.66
C SER A 182 -3.22 11.53 -1.75
N ASN A 183 -4.13 12.40 -2.21
CA ASN A 183 -4.60 13.53 -1.37
C ASN A 183 -5.44 13.03 -0.19
N CYS A 184 -6.32 12.05 -0.41
CA CYS A 184 -7.09 11.45 0.67
C CYS A 184 -6.18 10.89 1.76
N TYR A 185 -5.22 10.03 1.41
CA TYR A 185 -4.36 9.35 2.38
C TYR A 185 -3.26 10.24 2.97
N LEU A 186 -2.54 10.97 2.11
CA LEU A 186 -1.27 11.62 2.45
C LEU A 186 -1.44 13.09 2.87
N ILE A 187 -2.65 13.65 2.70
CA ILE A 187 -2.98 15.02 3.07
C ILE A 187 -4.13 15.02 4.07
N ASP A 188 -5.33 14.60 3.64
CA ASP A 188 -6.55 14.79 4.43
C ASP A 188 -6.60 13.87 5.66
N GLN A 189 -6.42 12.56 5.45
CA GLN A 189 -6.42 11.58 6.55
C GLN A 189 -5.17 11.72 7.42
N PHE A 190 -4.02 12.07 6.83
CA PHE A 190 -2.79 12.30 7.59
C PHE A 190 -2.94 13.48 8.55
N ASP A 191 -3.42 14.64 8.08
CA ASP A 191 -3.68 15.79 8.96
C ASP A 191 -4.76 15.48 10.00
N LYS A 192 -5.82 14.78 9.61
CA LYS A 192 -6.88 14.33 10.53
C LYS A 192 -6.34 13.41 11.64
N PHE A 193 -5.42 12.49 11.33
CA PHE A 193 -4.80 11.59 12.30
C PHE A 193 -3.99 12.34 13.36
N TYR A 194 -3.41 13.49 12.98
CA TYR A 194 -2.78 14.43 13.90
C TYR A 194 -3.69 15.59 14.33
N ASN A 195 -5.01 15.41 14.27
CA ASN A 195 -6.00 16.40 14.73
C ASN A 195 -5.80 17.82 14.16
N GLY A 196 -5.36 17.94 12.90
CA GLY A 196 -5.14 19.24 12.25
C GLY A 196 -3.82 19.92 12.61
N MET A 197 -2.87 19.21 13.25
CA MET A 197 -1.57 19.80 13.60
C MET A 197 -0.63 19.93 12.39
N LEU A 198 -0.73 19.02 11.41
CA LEU A 198 0.14 19.04 10.24
C LEU A 198 -0.15 20.26 9.37
N SER A 199 -1.42 20.63 9.20
CA SER A 199 -1.82 21.82 8.46
C SER A 199 -1.37 23.15 9.05
N ARG A 200 -0.84 23.13 10.28
CA ARG A 200 -0.23 24.29 10.96
C ARG A 200 1.30 24.28 10.89
N ALA A 201 1.91 23.23 10.32
CA ALA A 201 3.35 23.16 10.14
C ALA A 201 3.78 24.07 8.98
N THR A 202 4.96 24.70 9.09
CA THR A 202 5.44 25.66 8.09
C THR A 202 5.73 25.00 6.74
N VAL A 203 6.07 23.71 6.77
CA VAL A 203 6.38 22.90 5.58
C VAL A 203 5.17 22.20 4.96
N TRP A 204 3.95 22.39 5.48
CA TRP A 204 2.79 21.63 5.02
C TRP A 204 2.39 21.92 3.56
N GLU A 205 2.41 23.18 3.15
CA GLU A 205 2.11 23.53 1.75
C GLU A 205 3.16 22.94 0.79
N GLU A 206 4.41 22.88 1.23
CA GLU A 206 5.50 22.24 0.50
C GLU A 206 5.27 20.73 0.36
N TRP A 207 4.85 20.06 1.45
CA TRP A 207 4.45 18.66 1.45
C TRP A 207 3.34 18.39 0.44
N LYS A 208 2.20 19.11 0.53
CA LYS A 208 1.08 18.95 -0.39
C LYS A 208 1.49 19.16 -1.85
N SER A 209 2.30 20.19 -2.12
CA SER A 209 2.79 20.47 -3.47
C SER A 209 3.64 19.32 -4.02
N LEU A 210 4.56 18.79 -3.20
CA LEU A 210 5.43 17.70 -3.61
C LEU A 210 4.67 16.39 -3.81
N ILE A 211 3.72 16.05 -2.93
CA ILE A 211 2.85 14.88 -3.09
C ILE A 211 2.05 14.96 -4.38
N ASN A 212 1.42 16.10 -4.69
CA ASN A 212 0.69 16.28 -5.95
C ASN A 212 1.61 16.15 -7.17
N LYS A 213 2.80 16.74 -7.13
CA LYS A 213 3.81 16.63 -8.20
C LYS A 213 4.17 15.16 -8.45
N LEU A 214 4.56 14.44 -7.40
CA LEU A 214 5.00 13.05 -7.51
C LEU A 214 3.86 12.09 -7.83
N THR A 215 2.63 12.39 -7.41
CA THR A 215 1.45 11.64 -7.81
C THR A 215 1.26 11.69 -9.33
N ASN A 216 1.37 12.87 -9.94
CA ASN A 216 1.29 13.00 -11.40
C ASN A 216 2.40 12.22 -12.12
N VAL A 217 3.63 12.27 -11.59
CA VAL A 217 4.76 11.49 -12.11
C VAL A 217 4.51 9.98 -11.97
N GLY A 218 3.97 9.55 -10.83
CA GLY A 218 3.63 8.15 -10.55
C GLY A 218 2.57 7.62 -11.50
N ILE A 219 1.50 8.39 -11.75
CA ILE A 219 0.46 8.04 -12.73
C ILE A 219 1.07 7.92 -14.13
N ALA A 220 1.87 8.89 -14.56
CA ALA A 220 2.53 8.84 -15.87
C ALA A 220 3.44 7.61 -16.00
N THR A 221 4.21 7.28 -14.95
CA THR A 221 5.08 6.10 -14.90
C THR A 221 4.25 4.82 -15.02
N TYR A 222 3.15 4.72 -14.26
CA TYR A 222 2.26 3.58 -14.28
C TYR A 222 1.62 3.38 -15.67
N SER A 223 1.21 4.46 -16.32
CA SER A 223 0.72 4.47 -17.71
C SER A 223 1.80 4.27 -18.76
N LYS A 224 3.04 3.90 -18.38
CA LYS A 224 4.19 3.64 -19.25
C LYS A 224 4.69 4.86 -20.04
N GLN A 225 4.31 6.07 -19.61
CA GLN A 225 4.64 7.34 -20.25
C GLN A 225 5.71 8.13 -19.48
N GLY A 226 5.94 7.80 -18.22
CA GLY A 226 6.91 8.43 -17.32
C GLY A 226 8.08 7.52 -16.98
N ASN A 227 9.18 8.12 -16.53
CA ASN A 227 10.32 7.42 -15.94
C ASN A 227 10.65 8.06 -14.59
N LEU A 228 10.36 7.33 -13.52
CA LEU A 228 10.47 7.83 -12.14
C LEU A 228 11.93 8.04 -11.70
N HIS A 229 12.91 7.41 -12.38
CA HIS A 229 14.35 7.63 -12.11
C HIS A 229 14.78 9.09 -12.36
N LYS A 230 14.05 9.82 -13.20
CA LYS A 230 14.31 11.25 -13.45
C LYS A 230 13.89 12.17 -12.30
N HIS A 231 13.23 11.63 -11.28
CA HIS A 231 12.61 12.36 -10.18
C HIS A 231 13.16 11.93 -8.81
N GLN A 232 14.32 11.28 -8.77
CA GLN A 232 14.94 10.80 -7.53
C GLN A 232 15.19 11.91 -6.51
N ASP A 233 15.58 13.11 -6.95
CA ASP A 233 15.78 14.25 -6.05
C ASP A 233 14.47 14.70 -5.39
N ASP A 234 13.37 14.72 -6.15
CA ASP A 234 12.03 15.02 -5.63
C ASP A 234 11.59 13.94 -4.62
N ILE A 235 11.85 12.66 -4.91
CA ILE A 235 11.54 11.55 -4.00
C ILE A 235 12.36 11.64 -2.71
N LYS A 236 13.65 11.97 -2.80
CA LYS A 236 14.50 12.19 -1.62
C LYS A 236 13.98 13.35 -0.77
N ARG A 237 13.47 14.40 -1.42
CA ARG A 237 12.85 15.55 -0.75
C ARG A 237 11.58 15.17 0.01
N VAL A 238 10.81 14.15 -0.41
CA VAL A 238 9.64 13.65 0.36
C VAL A 238 10.08 13.21 1.74
N TYR A 239 11.11 12.36 1.83
CA TYR A 239 11.62 11.88 3.10
C TYR A 239 12.12 13.03 3.98
N ASN A 240 12.87 13.98 3.41
CA ASN A 240 13.36 15.14 4.16
C ASN A 240 12.21 16.03 4.66
N LEU A 241 11.15 16.23 3.88
CA LEU A 241 9.97 16.97 4.33
C LEU A 241 9.18 16.23 5.39
N TYR A 242 9.07 14.91 5.28
CA TYR A 242 8.48 14.08 6.32
C TYR A 242 9.20 14.26 7.66
N LEU A 243 10.55 14.23 7.66
CA LEU A 243 11.34 14.46 8.86
C LEU A 243 11.15 15.86 9.45
N ARG A 244 11.06 16.90 8.60
CA ARG A 244 10.77 18.28 9.07
C ARG A 244 9.35 18.42 9.63
N LEU A 245 8.36 17.77 9.02
CA LEU A 245 6.99 17.70 9.56
C LEU A 245 6.97 17.03 10.93
N LYS A 246 7.66 15.89 11.05
CA LYS A 246 7.83 15.17 12.32
C LYS A 246 8.43 16.07 13.39
N GLU A 247 9.52 16.76 13.08
CA GLU A 247 10.18 17.67 14.01
C GLU A 247 9.23 18.79 14.47
N GLU A 248 8.57 19.49 13.54
CA GLU A 248 7.64 20.58 13.88
C GLU A 248 6.43 20.13 14.70
N VAL A 249 5.89 18.95 14.40
CA VAL A 249 4.72 18.44 15.13
C VAL A 249 5.12 17.97 16.51
N LEU A 250 6.18 17.17 16.65
CA LEU A 250 6.60 16.63 17.94
C LEU A 250 7.14 17.70 18.89
N THR A 251 7.87 18.71 18.38
CA THR A 251 8.35 19.83 19.22
C THR A 251 7.22 20.73 19.74
N LYS A 252 6.06 20.75 19.06
CA LYS A 252 4.87 21.49 19.49
C LYS A 252 4.00 20.73 20.51
N VAL A 253 4.32 19.48 20.85
CA VAL A 253 3.58 18.69 21.86
C VAL A 253 4.05 19.00 23.30
N ASP A 254 5.21 19.64 23.47
CA ASP A 254 5.78 20.00 24.79
C ASP A 254 5.39 21.42 25.28
N ILE A 255 4.14 21.86 25.10
CA ILE A 255 3.60 23.11 25.69
C ILE A 255 2.23 22.89 26.34
#